data_AF-A0A1C4D757-F1
#
_entry.id   AF-A0A1C4D757-F1
#
_cell.length_a   1.000
_cell.length_b   1.000
_cell.length_c   1.000
_cell.angle_alpha   90.00
_cell.angle_beta   90.00
_cell.angle_gamma   90.00
#
_symmetry.space_group_name_H-M   'P 1'
#
loop_
_entity.id
_entity.type
_entity.pdbx_description
1 polymer ?
#
loop_
_entity_poly.entity_id
_entity_poly.type
_entity_poly.pdbx_seq_one_letter_code
_entity_poly.pdbx_strand_id
1 'polypeptide(L)'
;MFGFHLYIIKKNISLAKLICLLYIFFNFSYVHAKDINQAYWILDKYIENGALIHKNDYNSDYLNNLRVKLIDNIIYINNNQYNVSVHRTSDISQLLTKSLIENPIINEFILPSGDVNYLQFDDVLDVDLAKLLLPKHRLIFGKEQLLFINESLVASFLKPKNKYSFQKLSNKFPSLDLPINSQRSGDFVKDENYYNYPQNISRSFSYYLKLFDNDSLYEQLNNYLINLNGIKLPQINNTINPILIIGTQENEEEIIYLYLLSEQFDFLDKIILSSLTGMTRHNSATNDLPTGFIGYNIDNNYFIERRQRFEDETIEVQHFQVTKEGKFQESPVTSNCYIKFAIKDKNKHSAKSLLLTSKQANNYLRFDGGRLDELDSITLTLSPNEKKLCVNYQQAYSVTFDKANSKQFFGNEKLYQQQVANFKKYNIDISQELEYVTFKNINKTPLSKFLLNGNQAIYMKNTLFFVSENHFIAYRQPTNEELTYH
;
A
#
# COMPACT_ATOMS: atom_id res chain seq x y z
N MET A 1 13.08 55.45 61.01
CA MET A 1 13.75 54.31 60.34
C MET A 1 12.84 53.09 60.11
N PHE A 2 11.94 52.70 61.02
CA PHE A 2 11.08 51.52 60.84
C PHE A 2 10.09 51.55 59.65
N GLY A 3 9.51 52.72 59.32
CA GLY A 3 8.57 52.86 58.20
C GLY A 3 9.20 52.69 56.81
N PHE A 4 10.48 53.01 56.67
CA PHE A 4 11.20 52.91 55.38
C PHE A 4 11.56 51.46 55.06
N HIS A 5 11.93 50.67 56.06
CA HIS A 5 12.20 49.24 55.89
C HIS A 5 10.93 48.43 55.57
N LEU A 6 9.78 48.76 56.18
CA LEU A 6 8.48 48.15 55.86
C LEU A 6 8.02 48.47 54.42
N TYR A 7 8.27 49.68 53.94
CA TYR A 7 7.97 50.07 52.55
C TYR A 7 8.83 49.31 51.54
N ILE A 8 10.13 49.14 51.81
CA ILE A 8 11.05 48.37 50.94
C ILE A 8 10.67 46.87 50.92
N ILE A 9 10.31 46.28 52.06
CA ILE A 9 9.87 44.87 52.14
C ILE A 9 8.55 44.67 51.37
N LYS A 10 7.55 45.57 51.52
CA LYS A 10 6.30 45.49 50.74
C LYS A 10 6.52 45.66 49.24
N LYS A 11 7.41 46.59 48.83
CA LYS A 11 7.73 46.85 47.42
C LYS A 11 8.43 45.66 46.77
N ASN A 12 9.30 44.97 47.51
CA ASN A 12 10.03 43.80 47.03
C ASN A 12 9.22 42.50 47.09
N ILE A 13 8.22 42.36 47.98
CA ILE A 13 7.32 41.19 47.99
C ILE A 13 6.45 41.18 46.73
N SER A 14 5.95 42.34 46.29
CA SER A 14 5.19 42.43 45.04
C SER A 14 6.07 42.05 43.84
N LEU A 15 7.31 42.53 43.81
CA LEU A 15 8.30 42.18 42.79
C LEU A 15 8.67 40.69 42.84
N ALA A 16 8.86 40.11 44.02
CA ALA A 16 9.18 38.69 44.20
C ALA A 16 8.00 37.80 43.80
N LYS A 17 6.76 38.20 44.11
CA LYS A 17 5.55 37.51 43.63
C LYS A 17 5.43 37.62 42.12
N LEU A 18 5.68 38.78 41.52
CA LEU A 18 5.68 38.97 40.06
C LEU A 18 6.78 38.14 39.40
N ILE A 19 7.99 38.11 39.95
CA ILE A 19 9.10 37.29 39.45
C ILE A 19 8.78 35.80 39.60
N CYS A 20 8.18 35.36 40.71
CA CYS A 20 7.72 33.97 40.86
C CYS A 20 6.60 33.65 39.87
N LEU A 21 5.66 34.57 39.64
CA LEU A 21 4.53 34.37 38.73
C LEU A 21 4.98 34.38 37.26
N LEU A 22 5.95 35.24 36.91
CA LEU A 22 6.66 35.22 35.64
C LEU A 22 7.53 33.96 35.51
N TYR A 23 8.20 33.50 36.56
CA TYR A 23 8.98 32.26 36.54
C TYR A 23 8.08 31.04 36.38
N ILE A 24 6.90 31.04 37.02
CA ILE A 24 5.85 30.04 36.79
C ILE A 24 5.36 30.14 35.34
N PHE A 25 5.07 31.33 34.81
CA PHE A 25 4.61 31.51 33.43
C PHE A 25 5.67 31.19 32.35
N PHE A 26 6.95 31.48 32.61
CA PHE A 26 8.07 31.23 31.69
C PHE A 26 8.55 29.77 31.76
N ASN A 27 8.34 29.07 32.88
CA ASN A 27 8.57 27.62 32.96
C ASN A 27 7.31 26.79 32.61
N PHE A 28 6.11 27.38 32.65
CA PHE A 28 4.93 26.86 31.96
C PHE A 28 4.97 27.29 30.48
N SER A 29 5.95 26.78 29.75
CA SER A 29 5.86 26.78 28.29
C SER A 29 4.69 25.87 27.93
N TYR A 30 3.53 26.44 27.64
CA TYR A 30 2.44 25.72 26.97
C TYR A 30 2.93 25.34 25.57
N VAL A 31 3.47 24.13 25.43
CA VAL A 31 3.67 23.54 24.11
C VAL A 31 2.30 23.06 23.66
N HIS A 32 1.72 23.71 22.65
CA HIS A 32 0.49 23.21 22.05
C HIS A 32 0.74 21.83 21.44
N ALA A 33 -0.14 20.85 21.71
CA ALA A 33 0.04 19.48 21.20
C ALA A 33 0.00 19.38 19.67
N LYS A 34 -0.34 20.46 18.98
CA LYS A 34 -0.28 20.57 17.53
C LYS A 34 1.16 20.74 17.01
N ASP A 35 2.06 21.26 17.84
CA ASP A 35 3.49 21.41 17.56
C ASP A 35 4.33 20.23 18.10
N ILE A 36 3.68 19.30 18.81
CA ILE A 36 4.26 17.99 19.10
C ILE A 36 4.20 17.19 17.80
N ASN A 37 5.27 17.27 16.99
CA ASN A 37 5.62 16.18 16.08
C ASN A 37 5.57 14.91 16.91
N GLN A 38 4.53 14.07 16.74
CA GLN A 38 4.18 12.97 17.64
C GLN A 38 5.42 12.11 17.93
N ALA A 39 6.08 12.40 19.04
CA ALA A 39 7.27 11.68 19.41
C ALA A 39 6.77 10.58 20.29
N TYR A 40 6.36 9.49 19.63
CA TYR A 40 5.89 8.24 20.20
C TYR A 40 4.36 8.20 20.50
N TRP A 41 3.62 7.12 20.33
CA TRP A 41 3.99 5.74 20.04
C TRP A 41 2.90 5.14 19.16
N ILE A 42 3.32 4.38 18.15
CA ILE A 42 2.42 3.69 17.22
C ILE A 42 1.71 2.60 18.01
N LEU A 43 0.39 2.50 17.90
CA LEU A 43 -0.35 1.44 18.58
C LEU A 43 0.10 0.10 18.03
N ASP A 44 0.63 -0.70 18.93
CA ASP A 44 1.13 -2.03 18.65
C ASP A 44 0.10 -3.08 19.02
N LYS A 45 -0.48 -2.98 20.22
CA LYS A 45 -1.51 -3.90 20.69
C LYS A 45 -2.45 -3.24 21.68
N TYR A 46 -3.73 -3.61 21.61
CA TYR A 46 -4.81 -3.04 22.41
C TYR A 46 -5.81 -4.13 22.80
N ILE A 47 -6.21 -4.17 24.08
CA ILE A 47 -7.21 -5.11 24.59
C ILE A 47 -8.11 -4.37 25.59
N GLU A 48 -9.42 -4.62 25.53
CA GLU A 48 -10.43 -4.12 26.46
C GLU A 48 -11.16 -5.26 27.18
N ASN A 49 -11.49 -5.07 28.46
CA ASN A 49 -12.37 -5.96 29.22
C ASN A 49 -13.75 -5.31 29.38
N GLY A 50 -14.63 -5.56 28.42
CA GLY A 50 -15.98 -4.98 28.36
C GLY A 50 -16.88 -5.29 29.57
N ALA A 51 -16.56 -6.29 30.39
CA ALA A 51 -17.34 -6.61 31.61
C ALA A 51 -17.01 -5.69 32.78
N LEU A 52 -15.81 -5.07 32.79
CA LEU A 52 -15.36 -4.14 33.83
C LEU A 52 -15.46 -2.67 33.41
N ILE A 53 -15.73 -2.41 32.12
CA ILE A 53 -15.91 -1.05 31.60
C ILE A 53 -17.34 -0.59 31.90
N HIS A 54 -17.49 0.34 32.85
CA HIS A 54 -18.72 1.10 32.97
C HIS A 54 -18.79 2.14 31.83
N LYS A 55 -19.93 2.26 31.14
CA LYS A 55 -20.15 3.19 30.02
C LYS A 55 -19.80 4.66 30.31
N ASN A 56 -19.71 5.06 31.57
CA ASN A 56 -19.40 6.42 32.02
C ASN A 56 -17.96 6.58 32.54
N ASP A 57 -17.22 5.48 32.70
CA ASP A 57 -15.88 5.51 33.31
C ASP A 57 -14.79 5.78 32.29
N TYR A 58 -15.08 5.70 30.98
CA TYR A 58 -14.10 5.90 29.94
C TYR A 58 -14.51 6.97 28.94
N ASN A 59 -13.67 7.98 28.76
CA ASN A 59 -13.84 8.95 27.70
C ASN A 59 -13.22 8.36 26.43
N SER A 60 -14.03 7.73 25.57
CA SER A 60 -13.58 7.16 24.29
C SER A 60 -12.82 8.18 23.43
N ASP A 61 -13.22 9.45 23.53
CA ASP A 61 -12.57 10.54 22.80
C ASP A 61 -11.16 10.83 23.35
N TYR A 62 -10.91 10.58 24.63
CA TYR A 62 -9.58 10.76 25.22
C TYR A 62 -8.57 9.77 24.66
N LEU A 63 -8.96 8.49 24.56
CA LEU A 63 -8.11 7.44 23.99
C LEU A 63 -7.87 7.66 22.50
N ASN A 64 -8.92 7.98 21.74
CA ASN A 64 -8.85 8.24 20.31
C ASN A 64 -7.85 9.36 19.97
N ASN A 65 -7.71 10.33 20.87
CA ASN A 65 -6.83 11.50 20.73
C ASN A 65 -5.52 11.39 21.51
N LEU A 66 -5.20 10.23 22.10
CA LEU A 66 -4.04 10.06 22.96
C LEU A 66 -2.74 10.26 22.19
N ARG A 67 -2.00 11.31 22.55
CA ARG A 67 -0.64 11.60 22.05
C ARG A 67 0.32 11.51 23.20
N VAL A 68 1.43 10.79 23.05
CA VAL A 68 2.40 10.61 24.13
C VAL A 68 3.77 11.11 23.66
N LYS A 69 4.63 11.56 24.57
CA LYS A 69 6.04 11.78 24.28
C LYS A 69 6.86 11.72 25.53
N LEU A 70 7.93 10.93 25.53
CA LEU A 70 8.87 10.87 26.64
C LEU A 70 10.19 11.51 26.21
N ILE A 71 10.60 12.56 26.91
CA ILE A 71 11.93 13.19 26.79
C ILE A 71 12.51 13.27 28.20
N ASP A 72 13.66 12.64 28.40
CA ASP A 72 14.32 12.59 29.71
C ASP A 72 13.34 12.12 30.81
N ASN A 73 13.10 12.94 31.83
CA ASN A 73 12.18 12.66 32.94
C ASN A 73 10.85 13.41 32.80
N ILE A 74 10.49 13.79 31.58
CA ILE A 74 9.25 14.53 31.29
C ILE A 74 8.45 13.73 30.28
N ILE A 75 7.22 13.36 30.66
CA ILE A 75 6.25 12.77 29.76
C ILE A 75 5.21 13.83 29.37
N TYR A 76 5.00 13.99 28.08
CA TYR A 76 3.93 14.79 27.51
C TYR A 76 2.80 13.84 27.14
N ILE A 77 1.60 14.11 27.63
CA ILE A 77 0.40 13.38 27.25
C ILE A 77 -0.63 14.40 26.79
N ASN A 78 -1.08 14.28 25.55
CA ASN A 78 -1.91 15.26 24.86
C ASN A 78 -1.26 16.65 24.94
N ASN A 79 -1.98 17.65 25.49
CA ASN A 79 -1.50 19.02 25.67
C ASN A 79 -0.77 19.25 27.01
N ASN A 80 -0.65 18.21 27.84
CA ASN A 80 -0.15 18.33 29.20
C ASN A 80 1.26 17.78 29.33
N GLN A 81 2.02 18.37 30.23
CA GLN A 81 3.37 17.95 30.60
C GLN A 81 3.35 17.43 32.03
N TYR A 82 3.97 16.27 32.27
CA TYR A 82 4.07 15.66 33.59
C TYR A 82 5.51 15.27 33.88
N ASN A 83 5.97 15.60 35.08
CA ASN A 83 7.23 15.10 35.61
C ASN A 83 7.06 13.66 36.07
N VAL A 84 8.05 12.84 35.73
CA VAL A 84 8.05 11.43 36.06
C VAL A 84 9.38 11.04 36.69
N SER A 85 9.29 10.19 37.70
CA SER A 85 10.44 9.52 38.31
C SER A 85 10.59 8.12 37.74
N VAL A 86 11.83 7.75 37.37
CA VAL A 86 12.17 6.44 36.83
C VAL A 86 12.51 5.49 37.97
N HIS A 87 11.86 4.32 37.98
CA HIS A 87 12.07 3.29 38.98
C HIS A 87 12.23 1.91 38.33
N ARG A 88 12.67 0.93 39.13
CA ARG A 88 12.88 -0.46 38.71
C ARG A 88 12.37 -1.43 39.77
N THR A 89 11.77 -2.52 39.34
CA THR A 89 11.44 -3.68 40.19
C THR A 89 11.90 -4.97 39.54
N SER A 90 12.25 -5.97 40.33
CA SER A 90 12.60 -7.31 39.86
C SER A 90 11.40 -8.25 39.67
N ASP A 91 10.21 -7.80 40.06
CA ASP A 91 8.98 -8.59 40.03
C ASP A 91 7.80 -7.69 39.63
N ILE A 92 7.28 -7.93 38.42
CA ILE A 92 6.17 -7.17 37.86
C ILE A 92 4.89 -7.29 38.68
N SER A 93 4.70 -8.39 39.42
CA SER A 93 3.51 -8.58 40.26
C SER A 93 3.40 -7.52 41.36
N GLN A 94 4.52 -6.88 41.74
CA GLN A 94 4.53 -5.76 42.70
C GLN A 94 3.90 -4.47 42.15
N LEU A 95 3.77 -4.36 40.83
CA LEU A 95 3.12 -3.24 40.16
C LEU A 95 1.64 -3.51 39.88
N LEU A 96 1.22 -4.77 39.92
CA LEU A 96 -0.11 -5.23 39.55
C LEU A 96 -0.97 -5.46 40.80
N THR A 97 -2.27 -5.19 40.69
CA THR A 97 -3.22 -5.61 41.74
C THR A 97 -3.52 -7.11 41.62
N LYS A 98 -3.99 -7.73 42.70
CA LYS A 98 -4.43 -9.14 42.67
C LYS A 98 -5.52 -9.37 41.60
N SER A 99 -6.46 -8.44 41.50
CA SER A 99 -7.50 -8.41 40.46
C SER A 99 -6.90 -8.37 39.05
N LEU A 100 -5.88 -7.53 38.81
CA LEU A 100 -5.17 -7.47 37.51
C LEU A 100 -4.46 -8.78 37.14
N ILE A 101 -3.82 -9.43 38.12
CA ILE A 101 -3.10 -10.70 37.91
C ILE A 101 -4.08 -11.83 37.58
N GLU A 102 -5.25 -11.83 38.21
CA GLU A 102 -6.31 -12.83 37.98
C GLU A 102 -7.15 -12.53 36.74
N ASN A 103 -7.00 -11.34 36.13
CA ASN A 103 -7.77 -10.91 34.97
C ASN A 103 -7.24 -11.55 33.68
N PRO A 104 -8.09 -12.22 32.88
CA PRO A 104 -7.68 -12.82 31.61
C PRO A 104 -7.03 -11.84 30.63
N ILE A 105 -7.39 -10.55 30.69
CA ILE A 105 -6.86 -9.52 29.78
C ILE A 105 -5.33 -9.45 29.79
N ILE A 106 -4.71 -9.71 30.94
CA ILE A 106 -3.25 -9.61 31.08
C ILE A 106 -2.54 -10.84 30.51
N ASN A 107 -3.22 -11.98 30.44
CA ASN A 107 -2.68 -13.23 29.89
C ASN A 107 -2.58 -13.19 28.37
N GLU A 108 -3.41 -12.37 27.72
CA GLU A 108 -3.30 -12.12 26.28
C GLU A 108 -2.11 -11.20 25.94
N PHE A 109 -1.53 -10.53 26.93
CA PHE A 109 -0.36 -9.67 26.77
C PHE A 109 0.93 -10.37 27.23
N ILE A 110 1.98 -10.37 26.42
CA ILE A 110 3.29 -10.87 26.86
C ILE A 110 3.91 -9.80 27.76
N LEU A 111 3.67 -9.93 29.07
CA LEU A 111 4.31 -9.07 30.06
C LEU A 111 5.84 -9.30 30.04
N PRO A 112 6.64 -8.24 30.25
CA PRO A 112 8.09 -8.39 30.35
C PRO A 112 8.46 -9.27 31.56
N SER A 113 9.33 -10.26 31.33
CA SER A 113 9.87 -11.13 32.37
C SER A 113 11.13 -10.53 33.02
N GLY A 114 11.27 -10.65 34.34
CA GLY A 114 12.46 -10.20 35.07
C GLY A 114 12.38 -8.74 35.51
N ASP A 115 13.50 -8.03 35.50
CA ASP A 115 13.55 -6.64 35.95
C ASP A 115 12.78 -5.70 35.02
N VAL A 116 11.78 -4.99 35.56
CA VAL A 116 10.90 -4.07 34.86
C VAL A 116 11.18 -2.63 35.29
N ASN A 117 11.31 -1.73 34.31
CA ASN A 117 11.35 -0.29 34.58
C ASN A 117 9.93 0.30 34.52
N TYR A 118 9.63 1.23 35.42
CA TYR A 118 8.36 1.93 35.42
C TYR A 118 8.57 3.42 35.69
N LEU A 119 7.67 4.24 35.14
CA LEU A 119 7.56 5.65 35.45
C LEU A 119 6.50 5.82 36.53
N GLN A 120 6.81 6.63 37.54
CA GLN A 120 5.83 7.10 38.51
C GLN A 120 5.62 8.59 38.28
N PHE A 121 4.36 9.00 38.15
CA PHE A 121 4.01 10.41 37.96
C PHE A 121 4.09 11.13 39.30
N ASP A 122 4.81 12.26 39.31
CA ASP A 122 5.01 13.08 40.52
C ASP A 122 3.93 14.17 40.64
N ASP A 123 3.22 14.48 39.54
CA ASP A 123 2.21 15.52 39.43
C ASP A 123 0.77 14.99 39.58
N VAL A 124 -0.19 15.90 39.85
CA VAL A 124 -1.63 15.58 39.81
C VAL A 124 -2.04 15.31 38.36
N LEU A 125 -2.61 14.13 38.11
CA LEU A 125 -3.07 13.72 36.79
C LEU A 125 -4.51 14.13 36.55
N ASP A 126 -4.84 14.38 35.28
CA ASP A 126 -6.25 14.44 34.88
C ASP A 126 -6.90 13.06 35.05
N VAL A 127 -8.22 13.09 35.27
CA VAL A 127 -9.01 11.90 35.62
C VAL A 127 -8.95 10.85 34.52
N ASP A 128 -8.93 11.26 33.25
CA ASP A 128 -8.94 10.34 32.12
C ASP A 128 -7.60 9.64 31.95
N LEU A 129 -6.47 10.36 32.08
CA LEU A 129 -5.15 9.74 32.14
C LEU A 129 -5.01 8.77 33.31
N ALA A 130 -5.40 9.19 34.51
CA ALA A 130 -5.25 8.39 35.72
C ALA A 130 -5.92 7.01 35.61
N LYS A 131 -7.03 6.93 34.86
CA LYS A 131 -7.74 5.67 34.59
C LYS A 131 -6.95 4.72 33.72
N LEU A 132 -6.00 5.15 32.90
CA LEU A 132 -5.19 4.28 32.02
C LEU A 132 -3.99 3.63 32.70
N LEU A 133 -3.72 3.99 33.96
CA LEU A 133 -2.45 3.72 34.63
C LEU A 133 -2.57 2.64 35.70
N LEU A 134 -1.44 2.03 36.00
CA LEU A 134 -1.28 1.14 37.14
C LEU A 134 -1.46 1.92 38.46
N PRO A 135 -1.72 1.21 39.59
CA PRO A 135 -1.85 1.82 40.90
C PRO A 135 -0.72 2.79 41.23
N LYS A 136 -1.06 3.87 41.96
CA LYS A 136 -0.16 4.98 42.29
C LYS A 136 0.36 5.72 41.05
N HIS A 137 -0.46 5.78 40.00
CA HIS A 137 -0.18 6.51 38.77
C HIS A 137 1.16 6.08 38.16
N ARG A 138 1.24 4.82 37.74
CA ARG A 138 2.44 4.23 37.17
C ARG A 138 2.19 3.73 35.75
N LEU A 139 3.22 3.73 34.92
CA LEU A 139 3.22 3.01 33.65
C LEU A 139 4.52 2.24 33.50
N ILE A 140 4.49 1.13 32.77
CA ILE A 140 5.70 0.36 32.46
C ILE A 140 6.34 0.96 31.22
N PHE A 141 7.65 1.15 31.25
CA PHE A 141 8.40 1.65 30.10
C PHE A 141 9.63 0.78 29.81
N GLY A 142 9.94 0.67 28.53
CA GLY A 142 11.17 0.08 28.01
C GLY A 142 11.81 1.00 26.99
N LYS A 143 12.97 0.58 26.46
CA LYS A 143 13.71 1.34 25.44
C LYS A 143 12.88 1.59 24.17
N GLU A 144 12.00 0.64 23.85
CA GLU A 144 11.25 0.59 22.57
C GLU A 144 9.75 0.41 22.78
N GLN A 145 9.23 0.46 24.01
CA GLN A 145 7.80 0.28 24.29
C GLN A 145 7.32 1.05 25.53
N LEU A 146 6.06 1.52 25.51
CA LEU A 146 5.30 1.94 26.70
C LEU A 146 4.07 1.05 26.87
N LEU A 147 3.73 0.72 28.11
CA LEU A 147 2.54 -0.06 28.45
C LEU A 147 1.65 0.71 29.43
N PHE A 148 0.41 0.96 28.99
CA PHE A 148 -0.68 1.46 29.82
C PHE A 148 -1.54 0.27 30.23
N ILE A 149 -1.68 0.07 31.53
CA ILE A 149 -2.29 -1.14 32.09
C ILE A 149 -3.19 -0.72 33.26
N ASN A 150 -4.46 -1.10 33.19
CA ASN A 150 -5.38 -1.06 34.32
C ASN A 150 -6.25 -2.34 34.31
N GLU A 151 -7.22 -2.43 35.23
CA GLU A 151 -8.10 -3.61 35.30
C GLU A 151 -9.03 -3.80 34.09
N SER A 152 -9.30 -2.73 33.33
CA SER A 152 -10.25 -2.74 32.21
C SER A 152 -9.61 -2.74 30.82
N LEU A 153 -8.31 -2.47 30.70
CA LEU A 153 -7.65 -2.08 29.47
C LEU A 153 -6.13 -2.30 29.54
N VAL A 154 -5.57 -2.82 28.45
CA VAL A 154 -4.13 -2.93 28.23
C VAL A 154 -3.80 -2.36 26.86
N ALA A 155 -2.92 -1.35 26.82
CA ALA A 155 -2.46 -0.72 25.59
C ALA A 155 -0.93 -0.67 25.51
N SER A 156 -0.40 -1.09 24.37
CA SER A 156 1.02 -1.10 24.03
C SER A 156 1.32 -0.20 22.86
N PHE A 157 2.39 0.52 23.05
CA PHE A 157 2.80 1.66 22.27
C PHE A 157 4.26 1.45 21.89
N LEU A 158 4.60 1.51 20.59
CA LEU A 158 5.97 1.32 20.04
C LEU A 158 6.68 2.61 19.63
N LYS A 159 8.02 2.60 19.80
CA LYS A 159 8.89 3.72 19.49
C LYS A 159 9.00 3.89 17.96
N PRO A 160 8.63 5.03 17.32
CA PRO A 160 8.84 5.20 15.90
C PRO A 160 10.32 5.07 15.54
N LYS A 161 10.59 4.25 14.53
CA LYS A 161 11.91 4.10 13.94
C LYS A 161 12.11 5.14 12.85
N ASN A 162 13.35 5.54 12.67
CA ASN A 162 13.75 6.55 11.69
C ASN A 162 14.28 5.92 10.39
N LYS A 163 14.55 6.78 9.40
CA LYS A 163 15.11 6.40 8.10
C LYS A 163 16.38 5.56 8.18
N TYR A 164 17.29 5.85 9.13
CA TYR A 164 18.52 5.08 9.29
C TYR A 164 18.28 3.66 9.78
N SER A 165 17.29 3.48 10.65
CA SER A 165 16.84 2.15 11.07
C SER A 165 16.18 1.41 9.91
N PHE A 166 15.43 2.13 9.07
CA PHE A 166 14.76 1.54 7.92
C PHE A 166 15.77 1.13 6.84
N GLN A 167 16.77 1.96 6.55
CA GLN A 167 17.88 1.61 5.65
C GLN A 167 18.58 0.32 6.08
N LYS A 168 18.85 0.15 7.37
CA LYS A 168 19.46 -1.09 7.89
C LYS A 168 18.55 -2.31 7.71
N LEU A 169 17.25 -2.12 7.84
CA LEU A 169 16.24 -3.17 7.62
C LEU A 169 16.13 -3.51 6.13
N SER A 170 15.96 -2.51 5.27
CA SER A 170 15.75 -2.66 3.83
C SER A 170 16.93 -3.31 3.10
N ASN A 171 18.15 -3.14 3.63
CA ASN A 171 19.31 -3.86 3.12
C ASN A 171 19.17 -5.39 3.18
N LYS A 172 18.30 -5.90 4.06
CA LYS A 172 18.00 -7.33 4.22
C LYS A 172 16.82 -7.80 3.37
N PHE A 173 16.11 -6.90 2.69
CA PHE A 173 15.00 -7.27 1.82
C PHE A 173 15.51 -8.04 0.60
N PRO A 174 14.74 -9.01 0.08
CA PRO A 174 14.98 -9.58 -1.23
C PRO A 174 14.94 -8.49 -2.31
N SER A 175 15.63 -8.73 -3.42
CA SER A 175 15.58 -7.88 -4.61
C SER A 175 14.82 -8.62 -5.70
N LEU A 176 14.06 -7.87 -6.51
CA LEU A 176 13.33 -8.38 -7.66
C LEU A 176 13.72 -7.58 -8.90
N ASP A 177 13.88 -8.24 -10.05
CA ASP A 177 14.14 -7.59 -11.32
C ASP A 177 12.84 -7.08 -11.99
N LEU A 178 12.98 -6.18 -12.95
CA LEU A 178 11.87 -5.72 -13.81
C LEU A 178 11.88 -6.49 -15.15
N PRO A 179 10.73 -6.63 -15.83
CA PRO A 179 9.40 -6.07 -15.53
C PRO A 179 8.57 -6.91 -14.54
N ILE A 180 7.58 -6.29 -13.89
CA ILE A 180 6.67 -6.94 -12.93
C ILE A 180 5.24 -6.80 -13.41
N ASN A 181 4.56 -7.93 -13.61
CA ASN A 181 3.14 -7.98 -13.99
C ASN A 181 2.31 -8.64 -12.88
N SER A 182 1.34 -7.91 -12.33
CA SER A 182 0.48 -8.40 -11.24
C SER A 182 -0.78 -9.14 -11.72
N GLN A 183 -0.95 -9.38 -13.02
CA GLN A 183 -1.99 -10.29 -13.52
C GLN A 183 -1.64 -11.77 -13.29
N ARG A 184 -0.39 -12.06 -12.88
CA ARG A 184 -0.03 -13.31 -12.21
C ARG A 184 -0.74 -13.32 -10.85
N SER A 185 -1.14 -14.50 -10.35
CA SER A 185 -1.83 -14.61 -9.05
C SER A 185 -1.13 -13.75 -7.99
N GLY A 186 -1.89 -13.11 -7.09
CA GLY A 186 -1.36 -12.23 -6.02
C GLY A 186 -0.23 -12.85 -5.19
N ASP A 187 -0.10 -14.17 -5.32
CA ASP A 187 1.02 -15.04 -4.99
C ASP A 187 2.33 -14.78 -5.81
N PHE A 188 2.61 -13.57 -6.31
CA PHE A 188 3.88 -13.30 -7.02
C PHE A 188 5.11 -13.58 -6.12
N VAL A 189 4.97 -13.38 -4.80
CA VAL A 189 5.99 -13.73 -3.79
C VAL A 189 6.21 -15.26 -3.70
N LYS A 190 5.22 -16.04 -4.10
CA LYS A 190 5.21 -17.50 -4.00
C LYS A 190 5.70 -18.17 -5.30
N ASP A 191 5.41 -17.56 -6.45
CA ASP A 191 5.82 -18.05 -7.77
C ASP A 191 7.36 -18.08 -7.96
N GLU A 192 8.12 -17.29 -7.19
CA GLU A 192 9.59 -17.24 -7.25
C GLU A 192 10.32 -17.89 -6.05
N ASN A 193 9.70 -18.80 -5.29
CA ASN A 193 10.31 -19.43 -4.11
C ASN A 193 10.73 -18.44 -2.98
N TYR A 194 10.13 -17.25 -2.85
CA TYR A 194 10.46 -16.31 -1.76
C TYR A 194 9.82 -16.64 -0.40
N TYR A 195 9.14 -17.78 -0.29
CA TYR A 195 8.49 -18.26 0.95
C TYR A 195 9.40 -18.29 2.20
N ASN A 196 10.72 -18.23 2.05
CA ASN A 196 11.66 -18.36 3.17
C ASN A 196 12.16 -17.03 3.78
N TYR A 197 11.66 -15.86 3.34
CA TYR A 197 12.13 -14.58 3.89
C TYR A 197 11.01 -13.60 4.29
N PRO A 198 10.21 -13.91 5.34
CA PRO A 198 9.43 -12.87 6.00
C PRO A 198 10.38 -11.96 6.79
N GLN A 199 10.86 -10.88 6.18
CA GLN A 199 11.45 -9.76 6.93
C GLN A 199 10.29 -8.90 7.41
N ASN A 200 9.67 -9.31 8.52
CA ASN A 200 8.60 -8.54 9.16
C ASN A 200 9.11 -7.12 9.45
N ILE A 201 8.58 -6.16 8.72
CA ILE A 201 8.76 -4.75 9.00
C ILE A 201 7.94 -4.47 10.24
N SER A 202 8.64 -4.19 11.35
CA SER A 202 7.98 -3.81 12.59
C SER A 202 7.06 -2.60 12.36
N ARG A 203 5.87 -2.61 12.97
CA ARG A 203 4.95 -1.44 13.02
C ARG A 203 5.60 -0.17 13.56
N SER A 204 6.74 -0.29 14.24
CA SER A 204 7.56 0.87 14.59
C SER A 204 7.99 1.73 13.38
N PHE A 205 7.97 1.20 12.14
CA PHE A 205 8.24 1.95 10.91
C PHE A 205 7.01 2.64 10.30
N SER A 206 5.79 2.40 10.79
CA SER A 206 4.57 2.85 10.13
C SER A 206 4.49 4.36 9.95
N TYR A 207 5.03 5.14 10.90
CA TYR A 207 5.12 6.60 10.78
C TYR A 207 6.11 7.04 9.70
N TYR A 208 7.32 6.46 9.66
CA TYR A 208 8.31 6.78 8.63
C TYR A 208 7.82 6.41 7.22
N LEU A 209 7.16 5.26 7.09
CA LEU A 209 6.52 4.82 5.86
C LEU A 209 5.19 5.55 5.59
N LYS A 210 4.72 6.41 6.48
CA LYS A 210 3.43 7.09 6.36
C LYS A 210 2.29 6.12 6.02
N LEU A 211 2.26 4.90 6.58
CA LEU A 211 1.32 3.85 6.14
C LEU A 211 -0.16 4.28 6.27
N PHE A 212 -0.43 5.17 7.22
CA PHE A 212 -1.71 5.83 7.44
C PHE A 212 -1.50 7.34 7.44
N ASP A 213 -2.46 8.08 6.85
CA ASP A 213 -2.41 9.54 6.69
C ASP A 213 -2.89 10.29 7.94
N ASN A 214 -3.15 9.59 9.05
CA ASN A 214 -3.84 10.19 10.18
C ASN A 214 -3.21 9.93 11.54
N ASP A 215 -3.24 10.99 12.34
CA ASP A 215 -2.66 11.11 13.69
C ASP A 215 -3.55 10.48 14.78
N SER A 216 -4.66 9.85 14.40
CA SER A 216 -5.71 9.34 15.29
C SER A 216 -5.48 7.88 15.69
N LEU A 217 -5.63 7.58 16.99
CA LEU A 217 -5.55 6.21 17.48
C LEU A 217 -6.73 5.36 16.99
N TYR A 218 -7.90 5.97 16.85
CA TYR A 218 -9.10 5.32 16.29
C TYR A 218 -8.82 4.73 14.91
N GLU A 219 -8.06 5.44 14.08
CA GLU A 219 -7.74 4.94 12.74
C GLU A 219 -6.63 3.89 12.75
N GLN A 220 -5.69 3.97 13.70
CA GLN A 220 -4.69 2.91 13.90
C GLN A 220 -5.33 1.59 14.40
N LEU A 221 -6.43 1.68 15.17
CA LEU A 221 -7.24 0.54 15.59
C LEU A 221 -8.00 -0.07 14.40
N ASN A 222 -8.61 0.77 13.54
CA ASN A 222 -9.46 0.32 12.45
C ASN A 222 -8.72 -0.01 11.14
N ASN A 223 -7.44 0.37 11.01
CA ASN A 223 -6.62 0.11 9.83
C ASN A 223 -5.38 -0.71 10.21
N TYR A 224 -5.60 -1.83 10.90
CA TYR A 224 -4.55 -2.63 11.49
C TYR A 224 -3.92 -3.57 10.43
N LEU A 225 -2.77 -3.16 9.88
CA LEU A 225 -1.90 -4.05 9.13
C LEU A 225 -1.17 -4.99 10.12
N ILE A 226 -1.51 -6.28 10.08
CA ILE A 226 -0.97 -7.33 10.96
C ILE A 226 0.43 -7.76 10.56
N ASN A 227 0.76 -7.72 9.27
CA ASN A 227 2.06 -8.09 8.73
C ASN A 227 2.50 -7.08 7.70
N LEU A 228 3.80 -6.78 7.68
CA LEU A 228 4.41 -5.90 6.70
C LEU A 228 5.70 -6.55 6.19
N ASN A 229 5.85 -6.62 4.86
CA ASN A 229 7.03 -7.16 4.19
C ASN A 229 7.57 -6.17 3.17
N GLY A 230 8.84 -6.31 2.79
CA GLY A 230 9.50 -5.41 1.85
C GLY A 230 10.31 -6.13 0.78
N ILE A 231 10.33 -5.58 -0.43
CA ILE A 231 11.10 -6.07 -1.59
C ILE A 231 11.75 -4.87 -2.28
N LYS A 232 13.05 -4.96 -2.56
CA LYS A 232 13.79 -3.93 -3.31
C LYS A 232 13.58 -4.11 -4.81
N LEU A 233 13.41 -3.01 -5.52
CA LEU A 233 13.45 -2.96 -6.97
C LEU A 233 14.75 -2.27 -7.46
N PRO A 234 15.14 -2.39 -8.75
CA PRO A 234 16.35 -1.78 -9.28
C PRO A 234 16.35 -0.25 -9.12
N GLN A 235 17.46 0.38 -8.76
CA GLN A 235 17.49 1.83 -8.57
C GLN A 235 17.10 2.62 -9.84
N ILE A 236 16.38 3.73 -9.66
CA ILE A 236 16.05 4.66 -10.75
C ILE A 236 17.10 5.77 -10.75
N ASN A 237 17.79 5.95 -11.89
CA ASN A 237 18.83 6.97 -12.08
C ASN A 237 19.93 6.96 -10.99
N ASN A 238 20.17 5.83 -10.33
CA ASN A 238 21.11 5.65 -9.20
C ASN A 238 20.84 6.55 -7.97
N THR A 239 19.71 7.26 -7.90
CA THR A 239 19.42 8.22 -6.82
C THR A 239 18.10 7.96 -6.12
N ILE A 240 17.23 7.14 -6.70
CA ILE A 240 15.94 6.76 -6.13
C ILE A 240 15.95 5.25 -5.88
N ASN A 241 15.58 4.89 -4.65
CA ASN A 241 15.45 3.54 -4.13
C ASN A 241 13.97 3.14 -4.11
N PRO A 242 13.47 2.47 -5.17
CA PRO A 242 12.12 1.92 -5.18
C PRO A 242 12.03 0.66 -4.30
N ILE A 243 11.01 0.62 -3.44
CA ILE A 243 10.74 -0.53 -2.56
C ILE A 243 9.25 -0.85 -2.62
N LEU A 244 8.91 -2.11 -2.88
CA LEU A 244 7.57 -2.62 -2.67
C LEU A 244 7.38 -2.95 -1.19
N ILE A 245 6.28 -2.49 -0.61
CA ILE A 245 5.87 -2.84 0.75
C ILE A 245 4.51 -3.52 0.65
N ILE A 246 4.40 -4.72 1.20
CA ILE A 246 3.18 -5.51 1.23
C ILE A 246 2.67 -5.47 2.66
N GLY A 247 1.45 -4.98 2.86
CA GLY A 247 0.77 -4.98 4.14
C GLY A 247 -0.44 -5.90 4.12
N THR A 248 -0.54 -6.81 5.09
CA THR A 248 -1.70 -7.68 5.26
C THR A 248 -2.60 -7.12 6.36
N GLN A 249 -3.89 -7.00 6.10
CA GLN A 249 -4.91 -6.62 7.08
C GLN A 249 -5.43 -7.83 7.87
N GLU A 250 -6.18 -7.60 8.96
CA GLU A 250 -6.79 -8.69 9.77
C GLU A 250 -7.78 -9.56 8.98
N ASN A 251 -8.44 -9.00 7.98
CA ASN A 251 -9.32 -9.71 7.05
C ASN A 251 -8.55 -10.50 5.96
N GLU A 252 -7.22 -10.60 6.09
CA GLU A 252 -6.30 -11.22 5.13
C GLU A 252 -6.15 -10.47 3.79
N GLU A 253 -6.71 -9.26 3.63
CA GLU A 253 -6.45 -8.43 2.45
C GLU A 253 -4.98 -8.00 2.41
N GLU A 254 -4.33 -8.23 1.26
CA GLU A 254 -3.01 -7.68 0.98
C GLU A 254 -3.10 -6.35 0.22
N ILE A 255 -2.40 -5.35 0.74
CA ILE A 255 -2.22 -4.03 0.13
C ILE A 255 -0.77 -3.89 -0.29
N ILE A 256 -0.55 -3.64 -1.58
CA ILE A 256 0.78 -3.48 -2.16
C ILE A 256 1.03 -2.00 -2.42
N TYR A 257 2.08 -1.47 -1.82
CA TYR A 257 2.55 -0.11 -2.01
C TYR A 257 3.87 -0.12 -2.78
N LEU A 258 4.07 0.85 -3.67
CA LEU A 258 5.37 1.20 -4.21
C LEU A 258 5.86 2.51 -3.60
N TYR A 259 6.95 2.43 -2.85
CA TYR A 259 7.63 3.56 -2.23
C TYR A 259 8.80 4.02 -3.09
N LEU A 260 8.97 5.33 -3.19
CA LEU A 260 10.17 5.97 -3.71
C LEU A 260 10.90 6.64 -2.56
N LEU A 261 12.14 6.21 -2.33
CA LEU A 261 13.02 6.79 -1.32
C LEU A 261 14.23 7.43 -2.00
N SER A 262 14.79 8.48 -1.41
CA SER A 262 16.07 9.02 -1.89
C SER A 262 17.21 8.04 -1.64
N GLU A 263 18.38 8.33 -2.21
CA GLU A 263 19.64 7.66 -1.89
C GLU A 263 19.91 7.61 -0.38
N GLN A 264 19.57 8.69 0.34
CA GLN A 264 19.70 8.82 1.80
C GLN A 264 18.48 8.29 2.57
N PHE A 265 17.59 7.54 1.90
CA PHE A 265 16.36 6.98 2.46
C PHE A 265 15.39 8.03 3.02
N ASP A 266 15.35 9.23 2.44
CA ASP A 266 14.24 10.16 2.70
C ASP A 266 13.01 9.71 1.91
N PHE A 267 11.82 9.75 2.55
CA PHE A 267 10.56 9.47 1.87
C PHE A 267 10.31 10.53 0.78
N LEU A 268 10.18 10.11 -0.48
CA LEU A 268 9.88 11.01 -1.61
C LEU A 268 8.41 10.95 -1.96
N ASP A 269 7.90 9.76 -2.25
CA ASP A 269 6.52 9.54 -2.68
C ASP A 269 6.11 8.06 -2.50
N LYS A 270 4.81 7.79 -2.52
CA LYS A 270 4.27 6.41 -2.55
C LYS A 270 2.97 6.34 -3.35
N ILE A 271 2.70 5.18 -3.93
CA ILE A 271 1.37 4.86 -4.49
C ILE A 271 0.93 3.47 -4.05
N ILE A 272 -0.38 3.26 -3.93
CA ILE A 272 -0.99 1.94 -3.80
C ILE A 272 -1.03 1.32 -5.20
N LEU A 273 -0.47 0.13 -5.37
CA LEU A 273 -0.52 -0.64 -6.61
C LEU A 273 -1.68 -1.63 -6.64
N SER A 274 -1.96 -2.29 -5.51
CA SER A 274 -3.05 -3.26 -5.36
C SER A 274 -3.67 -3.19 -3.97
N SER A 275 -4.98 -3.41 -3.92
CA SER A 275 -5.82 -3.52 -2.71
C SER A 275 -7.18 -3.99 -3.20
N LEU A 276 -7.58 -5.23 -2.93
CA LEU A 276 -8.77 -5.85 -3.53
C LEU A 276 -10.08 -5.34 -2.94
N THR A 277 -10.08 -4.88 -1.69
CA THR A 277 -11.29 -4.45 -0.98
C THR A 277 -11.16 -3.05 -0.38
N GLY A 278 -9.96 -2.47 -0.38
CA GLY A 278 -9.73 -1.11 0.08
C GLY A 278 -10.46 -0.06 -0.76
N MET A 279 -11.24 0.79 -0.09
CA MET A 279 -11.85 1.96 -0.69
C MET A 279 -10.76 2.97 -1.09
N THR A 280 -10.55 3.17 -2.38
CA THR A 280 -9.49 4.06 -2.88
C THR A 280 -9.94 5.53 -3.01
N ARG A 281 -11.26 5.79 -3.12
CA ARG A 281 -11.91 7.11 -3.12
C ARG A 281 -13.34 6.98 -2.58
N HIS A 282 -13.72 7.82 -1.62
CA HIS A 282 -15.12 7.95 -1.20
C HIS A 282 -15.72 9.19 -1.89
N ASN A 283 -16.69 8.99 -2.80
CA ASN A 283 -17.53 10.09 -3.28
C ASN A 283 -18.86 10.08 -2.53
N SER A 284 -18.97 10.95 -1.52
CA SER A 284 -20.15 11.06 -0.66
C SER A 284 -21.43 11.49 -1.39
N ALA A 285 -21.33 11.94 -2.66
CA ALA A 285 -22.47 12.36 -3.46
C ALA A 285 -23.09 11.23 -4.32
N THR A 286 -22.36 10.14 -4.60
CA THR A 286 -22.80 9.14 -5.60
C THR A 286 -22.87 7.71 -5.10
N ASN A 287 -22.44 7.42 -3.86
CA ASN A 287 -22.32 6.05 -3.33
C ASN A 287 -21.43 5.13 -4.20
N ASP A 288 -20.67 5.65 -5.16
CA ASP A 288 -19.76 4.84 -5.97
C ASP A 288 -18.60 4.38 -5.06
N LEU A 289 -18.61 3.11 -4.67
CA LEU A 289 -17.52 2.49 -3.93
C LEU A 289 -16.61 1.75 -4.90
N PRO A 290 -15.37 2.23 -5.16
CA PRO A 290 -14.44 1.44 -5.92
C PRO A 290 -14.15 0.13 -5.19
N THR A 291 -14.23 -0.99 -5.91
CA THR A 291 -13.96 -2.34 -5.42
C THR A 291 -12.45 -2.65 -5.43
N GLY A 292 -11.63 -1.63 -5.16
CA GLY A 292 -10.18 -1.76 -5.06
C GLY A 292 -9.39 -1.74 -6.39
N PHE A 293 -8.07 -1.86 -6.26
CA PHE A 293 -7.11 -2.01 -7.35
C PHE A 293 -6.85 -3.49 -7.64
N ILE A 294 -7.36 -3.95 -8.78
CA ILE A 294 -7.39 -5.34 -9.21
C ILE A 294 -6.16 -5.76 -10.03
N GLY A 295 -5.25 -4.84 -10.34
CA GLY A 295 -3.99 -5.18 -10.99
C GLY A 295 -3.09 -3.98 -11.33
N TYR A 296 -1.82 -4.26 -11.55
CA TYR A 296 -0.78 -3.33 -11.94
C TYR A 296 0.32 -3.99 -12.79
N ASN A 297 1.08 -3.17 -13.50
CA ASN A 297 2.29 -3.58 -14.22
C ASN A 297 3.37 -2.49 -14.08
N ILE A 298 4.63 -2.89 -13.94
CA ILE A 298 5.79 -2.00 -13.89
C ILE A 298 6.78 -2.45 -14.96
N ASP A 299 7.07 -1.59 -15.92
CA ASP A 299 8.07 -1.88 -16.96
C ASP A 299 9.50 -1.47 -16.54
N ASN A 300 10.48 -1.76 -17.40
CA ASN A 300 11.89 -1.45 -17.16
C ASN A 300 12.20 0.06 -17.05
N ASN A 301 11.31 0.93 -17.51
CA ASN A 301 11.42 2.38 -17.41
C ASN A 301 10.66 2.96 -16.22
N TYR A 302 10.13 2.09 -15.33
CA TYR A 302 9.22 2.49 -14.25
C TYR A 302 7.97 3.23 -14.76
N PHE A 303 7.51 2.88 -15.96
CA PHE A 303 6.16 3.17 -16.38
C PHE A 303 5.23 2.17 -15.70
N ILE A 304 4.27 2.70 -14.94
CA ILE A 304 3.40 1.93 -14.06
C ILE A 304 1.98 2.03 -14.60
N GLU A 305 1.37 0.89 -14.88
CA GLU A 305 -0.07 0.79 -15.10
C GLU A 305 -0.74 0.29 -13.83
N ARG A 306 -1.87 0.89 -13.46
CA ARG A 306 -2.71 0.46 -12.34
C ARG A 306 -4.17 0.40 -12.79
N ARG A 307 -4.90 -0.63 -12.38
CA ARG A 307 -6.28 -0.89 -12.79
C ARG A 307 -7.19 -0.96 -11.57
N GLN A 308 -8.29 -0.20 -11.61
CA GLN A 308 -9.29 -0.11 -10.56
C GLN A 308 -10.65 -0.55 -11.08
N ARG A 309 -11.40 -1.32 -10.29
CA ARG A 309 -12.78 -1.72 -10.62
C ARG A 309 -13.78 -0.88 -9.83
N PHE A 310 -14.94 -0.63 -10.44
CA PHE A 310 -16.08 0.04 -9.82
C PHE A 310 -17.27 -0.92 -9.65
N GLU A 311 -18.26 -0.54 -8.84
CA GLU A 311 -19.47 -1.35 -8.62
C GLU A 311 -20.27 -1.62 -9.90
N ASP A 312 -20.22 -0.69 -10.87
CA ASP A 312 -20.85 -0.85 -12.18
C ASP A 312 -20.03 -1.71 -13.16
N GLU A 313 -19.03 -2.43 -12.64
CA GLU A 313 -18.14 -3.31 -13.37
C GLU A 313 -17.24 -2.60 -14.41
N THR A 314 -17.21 -1.27 -14.40
CA THR A 314 -16.25 -0.52 -15.21
C THR A 314 -14.84 -0.60 -14.62
N ILE A 315 -13.85 -0.41 -15.49
CA ILE A 315 -12.43 -0.45 -15.13
C ILE A 315 -11.77 0.87 -15.48
N GLU A 316 -11.17 1.52 -14.49
CA GLU A 316 -10.29 2.67 -14.69
C GLU A 316 -8.83 2.20 -14.76
N VAL A 317 -8.14 2.58 -15.83
CA VAL A 317 -6.70 2.34 -16.03
C VAL A 317 -5.97 3.67 -15.86
N GLN A 318 -5.00 3.68 -14.95
CA GLN A 318 -4.15 4.82 -14.65
C GLN A 318 -2.71 4.49 -15.00
N HIS A 319 -2.01 5.47 -15.58
CA HIS A 319 -0.60 5.33 -15.91
C HIS A 319 0.22 6.34 -15.12
N PHE A 320 1.33 5.90 -14.53
CA PHE A 320 2.25 6.74 -13.79
C PHE A 320 3.66 6.60 -14.34
N GLN A 321 4.40 7.70 -14.36
CA GLN A 321 5.83 7.72 -14.61
C GLN A 321 6.53 8.28 -13.38
N VAL A 322 7.69 7.71 -13.03
CA VAL A 322 8.54 8.28 -11.97
C VAL A 322 9.36 9.44 -12.54
N THR A 323 9.26 10.61 -11.90
CA THR A 323 10.07 11.79 -12.27
C THR A 323 11.51 11.65 -11.78
N LYS A 324 12.42 12.52 -12.27
CA LYS A 324 13.83 12.53 -11.83
C LYS A 324 13.99 12.85 -10.34
N GLU A 325 13.02 13.55 -9.77
CA GLU A 325 12.95 13.92 -8.35
C GLU A 325 12.29 12.82 -7.48
N GLY A 326 11.90 11.70 -8.08
CA GLY A 326 11.29 10.57 -7.36
C GLY A 326 9.84 10.82 -6.94
N LYS A 327 9.06 11.45 -7.83
CA LYS A 327 7.60 11.59 -7.65
C LYS A 327 6.84 10.76 -8.68
N PHE A 328 5.64 10.31 -8.33
CA PHE A 328 4.73 9.70 -9.29
C PHE A 328 3.96 10.78 -10.05
N GLN A 329 4.14 10.82 -11.36
CA GLN A 329 3.39 11.69 -12.24
C GLN A 329 2.39 10.86 -13.05
N GLU A 330 1.09 11.06 -12.80
CA GLU A 330 0.05 10.46 -13.64
C GLU A 330 0.16 11.00 -15.07
N SER A 331 0.32 10.09 -16.01
CA SER A 331 0.37 10.39 -17.43
C SER A 331 -1.05 10.35 -18.00
N PRO A 332 -1.50 11.38 -18.73
CA PRO A 332 -2.82 11.37 -19.33
C PRO A 332 -2.93 10.21 -20.33
N VAL A 333 -3.95 9.38 -20.17
CA VAL A 333 -4.14 8.24 -21.06
C VAL A 333 -4.86 8.67 -22.33
N THR A 334 -4.16 8.61 -23.47
CA THR A 334 -4.79 8.67 -24.79
C THR A 334 -4.96 7.26 -25.33
N SER A 335 -6.20 6.76 -25.31
CA SER A 335 -6.51 5.49 -25.96
C SER A 335 -7.06 5.73 -27.35
N ASN A 336 -6.33 5.33 -28.39
CA ASN A 336 -6.90 5.31 -29.75
C ASN A 336 -8.05 4.30 -29.90
N CYS A 337 -8.20 3.40 -28.93
CA CYS A 337 -9.18 2.32 -28.94
C CYS A 337 -10.51 2.73 -28.32
N TYR A 338 -10.49 3.53 -27.25
CA TYR A 338 -11.68 3.84 -26.46
C TYR A 338 -11.88 5.34 -26.19
N ILE A 339 -11.50 6.19 -27.15
CA ILE A 339 -11.54 7.68 -27.07
C ILE A 339 -12.87 8.21 -26.54
N LYS A 340 -14.00 7.65 -26.99
CA LYS A 340 -15.35 8.16 -26.66
C LYS A 340 -15.72 7.99 -25.17
N PHE A 341 -15.09 7.05 -24.47
CA PHE A 341 -15.44 6.71 -23.09
C PHE A 341 -14.49 7.33 -22.06
N ALA A 342 -13.20 7.49 -22.40
CA ALA A 342 -12.21 8.16 -21.55
C ALA A 342 -12.60 9.61 -21.15
N ILE A 343 -13.58 10.23 -21.82
CA ILE A 343 -13.95 11.65 -21.66
C ILE A 343 -15.42 11.82 -21.23
N LYS A 344 -16.16 10.72 -21.02
CA LYS A 344 -17.64 10.76 -21.02
C LYS A 344 -18.28 11.42 -19.79
N ASP A 345 -17.65 11.36 -18.61
CA ASP A 345 -18.15 12.04 -17.40
C ASP A 345 -17.00 12.50 -16.48
N LYS A 346 -16.63 13.78 -16.60
CA LYS A 346 -15.54 14.39 -15.80
C LYS A 346 -15.89 14.59 -14.33
N ASN A 347 -17.17 14.51 -13.96
CA ASN A 347 -17.61 14.67 -12.57
C ASN A 347 -17.55 13.34 -11.81
N LYS A 348 -17.50 12.22 -12.53
CA LYS A 348 -17.41 10.88 -11.96
C LYS A 348 -16.01 10.27 -12.03
N HIS A 349 -15.20 10.63 -13.03
CA HIS A 349 -13.91 9.97 -13.29
C HIS A 349 -12.76 10.97 -13.49
N SER A 350 -11.53 10.54 -13.18
CA SER A 350 -10.34 11.38 -13.38
C SER A 350 -10.18 11.70 -14.87
N ALA A 351 -10.00 12.98 -15.20
CA ALA A 351 -9.72 13.39 -16.58
C ALA A 351 -8.34 12.90 -17.10
N LYS A 352 -7.56 12.22 -16.27
CA LYS A 352 -6.21 11.72 -16.57
C LYS A 352 -6.14 10.20 -16.76
N SER A 353 -7.21 9.46 -16.51
CA SER A 353 -7.28 8.00 -16.60
C SER A 353 -8.13 7.52 -17.78
N LEU A 354 -8.00 6.24 -18.14
CA LEU A 354 -8.81 5.59 -19.16
C LEU A 354 -9.91 4.75 -18.49
N LEU A 355 -11.18 5.10 -18.73
CA LEU A 355 -12.31 4.30 -18.28
C LEU A 355 -12.81 3.35 -19.38
N LEU A 356 -12.90 2.07 -19.04
CA LEU A 356 -13.39 0.98 -19.89
C LEU A 356 -14.69 0.41 -19.33
N THR A 357 -15.64 0.08 -20.21
CA THR A 357 -16.79 -0.73 -19.81
C THR A 357 -16.39 -2.19 -19.60
N SER A 358 -17.17 -2.93 -18.82
CA SER A 358 -16.97 -4.38 -18.60
C SER A 358 -16.83 -5.14 -19.91
N LYS A 359 -17.67 -4.81 -20.91
CA LYS A 359 -17.60 -5.36 -22.26
C LYS A 359 -16.27 -5.05 -22.96
N GLN A 360 -15.73 -3.84 -22.80
CA GLN A 360 -14.45 -3.45 -23.40
C GLN A 360 -13.29 -4.15 -22.70
N ALA A 361 -13.32 -4.22 -21.38
CA ALA A 361 -12.36 -4.96 -20.58
C ALA A 361 -12.34 -6.45 -20.95
N ASN A 362 -13.49 -7.06 -21.14
CA ASN A 362 -13.67 -8.45 -21.55
C ASN A 362 -13.16 -8.79 -22.97
N ASN A 363 -12.86 -7.82 -23.83
CA ASN A 363 -12.33 -8.13 -25.17
C ASN A 363 -10.81 -8.39 -25.16
N TYR A 364 -10.18 -8.43 -23.99
CA TYR A 364 -8.75 -8.74 -23.87
C TYR A 364 -8.45 -10.16 -24.32
N LEU A 365 -7.35 -10.34 -25.04
CA LEU A 365 -6.88 -11.66 -25.40
C LEU A 365 -6.06 -12.26 -24.26
N ARG A 366 -6.32 -13.53 -23.96
CA ARG A 366 -5.64 -14.34 -22.95
C ARG A 366 -4.56 -15.17 -23.59
N PHE A 367 -3.37 -15.18 -23.00
CA PHE A 367 -2.32 -16.08 -23.45
C PHE A 367 -2.81 -17.54 -23.34
N ASP A 368 -2.67 -18.29 -24.42
CA ASP A 368 -3.19 -19.66 -24.56
C ASP A 368 -2.08 -20.68 -24.88
N GLY A 369 -0.83 -20.22 -24.99
CA GLY A 369 0.34 -21.08 -25.15
C GLY A 369 1.35 -20.58 -26.18
N GLY A 370 2.55 -21.13 -26.13
CA GLY A 370 3.70 -20.71 -26.95
C GLY A 370 4.95 -20.48 -26.12
N ARG A 371 6.03 -20.01 -26.75
CA ARG A 371 7.20 -19.50 -26.01
C ARG A 371 6.90 -18.07 -25.56
N LEU A 372 7.07 -17.83 -24.26
CA LEU A 372 6.94 -16.50 -23.67
C LEU A 372 8.16 -15.68 -24.09
N ASP A 373 7.97 -14.85 -25.12
CA ASP A 373 8.96 -13.92 -25.64
C ASP A 373 8.56 -12.47 -25.24
N GLU A 374 9.03 -11.44 -25.96
CA GLU A 374 8.75 -10.00 -25.69
C GLU A 374 7.25 -9.60 -25.71
N LEU A 375 6.34 -10.55 -25.91
CA LEU A 375 4.89 -10.35 -25.88
C LEU A 375 4.27 -10.49 -24.47
N ASP A 376 5.00 -11.00 -23.46
CA ASP A 376 4.45 -11.21 -22.09
C ASP A 376 4.00 -9.90 -21.42
N SER A 377 4.64 -8.77 -21.77
CA SER A 377 4.28 -7.45 -21.23
C SER A 377 3.20 -6.72 -22.06
N ILE A 378 2.61 -7.36 -23.08
CA ILE A 378 1.69 -6.71 -24.00
C ILE A 378 0.25 -7.14 -23.72
N THR A 379 -0.61 -6.14 -23.46
CA THR A 379 -2.06 -6.33 -23.42
C THR A 379 -2.63 -6.17 -24.83
N LEU A 380 -3.23 -7.24 -25.34
CA LEU A 380 -3.89 -7.24 -26.64
C LEU A 380 -5.41 -7.24 -26.47
N THR A 381 -6.10 -6.46 -27.30
CA THR A 381 -7.55 -6.51 -27.40
C THR A 381 -7.93 -6.54 -28.86
N LEU A 382 -8.61 -7.59 -29.29
CA LEU A 382 -9.13 -7.70 -30.65
C LEU A 382 -10.65 -7.50 -30.58
N SER A 383 -11.16 -6.55 -31.35
CA SER A 383 -12.60 -6.39 -31.58
C SER A 383 -12.90 -6.76 -33.03
N PRO A 384 -13.32 -8.02 -33.32
CA PRO A 384 -13.57 -8.48 -34.68
C PRO A 384 -14.63 -7.62 -35.40
N ASN A 385 -15.69 -7.24 -34.68
CA ASN A 385 -16.79 -6.43 -35.21
C ASN A 385 -16.34 -5.02 -35.60
N GLU A 386 -15.44 -4.42 -34.82
CA GLU A 386 -14.86 -3.11 -35.12
C GLU A 386 -13.66 -3.20 -36.08
N LYS A 387 -13.25 -4.41 -36.45
CA LYS A 387 -12.08 -4.68 -37.29
C LYS A 387 -10.84 -3.95 -36.77
N LYS A 388 -10.58 -4.08 -35.47
CA LYS A 388 -9.52 -3.35 -34.78
C LYS A 388 -8.78 -4.24 -33.80
N LEU A 389 -7.45 -4.23 -33.88
CA LEU A 389 -6.56 -4.72 -32.83
C LEU A 389 -6.04 -3.52 -32.05
N CYS A 390 -6.02 -3.66 -30.74
CA CYS A 390 -5.51 -2.69 -29.80
C CYS A 390 -4.35 -3.29 -29.01
N VAL A 391 -3.28 -2.53 -28.91
CA VAL A 391 -2.05 -2.91 -28.23
C VAL A 391 -1.84 -1.91 -27.09
N ASN A 392 -1.79 -2.43 -25.87
CA ASN A 392 -1.65 -1.67 -24.61
C ASN A 392 -2.64 -0.49 -24.52
N TYR A 393 -3.80 -0.61 -25.16
CA TYR A 393 -4.83 0.43 -25.29
C TYR A 393 -4.41 1.72 -26.00
N GLN A 394 -3.12 1.94 -26.25
CA GLN A 394 -2.54 3.16 -26.83
C GLN A 394 -2.51 3.11 -28.35
N GLN A 395 -2.20 1.95 -28.92
CA GLN A 395 -2.01 1.79 -30.36
C GLN A 395 -3.16 0.99 -30.95
N ALA A 396 -3.74 1.54 -32.01
CA ALA A 396 -4.85 0.94 -32.74
C ALA A 396 -4.42 0.58 -34.16
N TYR A 397 -4.64 -0.67 -34.53
CA TYR A 397 -4.40 -1.17 -35.87
C TYR A 397 -5.74 -1.59 -36.47
N SER A 398 -6.08 -1.00 -37.61
CA SER A 398 -7.16 -1.55 -38.43
C SER A 398 -6.75 -2.93 -38.93
N VAL A 399 -7.69 -3.86 -38.87
CA VAL A 399 -7.48 -5.22 -39.36
C VAL A 399 -8.45 -5.59 -40.48
N THR A 400 -8.04 -6.51 -41.34
CA THR A 400 -8.95 -7.24 -42.24
C THR A 400 -8.86 -8.72 -41.94
N PHE A 401 -9.99 -9.40 -42.11
CA PHE A 401 -10.10 -10.84 -41.94
C PHE A 401 -10.30 -11.45 -43.31
N ASP A 402 -9.45 -12.41 -43.67
CA ASP A 402 -9.41 -13.03 -44.99
C ASP A 402 -9.12 -14.53 -44.85
N LYS A 403 -9.35 -15.27 -45.94
CA LYS A 403 -9.07 -16.72 -46.04
C LYS A 403 -8.04 -16.98 -47.12
N ALA A 404 -7.18 -17.96 -46.89
CA ALA A 404 -6.19 -18.37 -47.89
C ALA A 404 -5.97 -19.88 -47.86
N ASN A 405 -5.51 -20.42 -49.00
CA ASN A 405 -4.91 -21.73 -49.02
C ASN A 405 -3.65 -21.72 -48.15
N SER A 406 -3.61 -22.57 -47.13
CA SER A 406 -2.56 -22.55 -46.11
C SER A 406 -1.17 -22.75 -46.69
N LYS A 407 -1.01 -23.69 -47.63
CA LYS A 407 0.28 -23.98 -48.25
C LYS A 407 0.81 -22.78 -49.03
N GLN A 408 -0.06 -22.06 -49.73
CA GLN A 408 0.29 -20.80 -50.38
C GLN A 408 0.58 -19.69 -49.38
N PHE A 409 -0.18 -19.59 -48.29
CA PHE A 409 -0.04 -18.56 -47.26
C PHE A 409 1.35 -18.55 -46.61
N PHE A 410 1.88 -19.73 -46.27
CA PHE A 410 3.23 -19.82 -45.69
C PHE A 410 4.36 -19.71 -46.73
N GLY A 411 4.10 -19.98 -48.01
CA GLY A 411 5.07 -19.88 -49.10
C GLY A 411 6.29 -20.82 -49.00
N ASN A 412 6.40 -21.61 -47.93
CA ASN A 412 7.52 -22.49 -47.62
C ASN A 412 7.00 -23.82 -47.07
N GLU A 413 7.29 -24.93 -47.75
CA GLU A 413 6.77 -26.25 -47.39
C GLU A 413 7.21 -26.70 -45.99
N LYS A 414 8.46 -26.44 -45.61
CA LYS A 414 8.99 -26.83 -44.29
C LYS A 414 8.26 -26.07 -43.17
N LEU A 415 8.10 -24.76 -43.34
CA LEU A 415 7.37 -23.92 -42.39
C LEU A 415 5.89 -24.34 -42.32
N TYR A 416 5.25 -24.56 -43.47
CA TYR A 416 3.87 -25.02 -43.55
C TYR A 416 3.65 -26.33 -42.76
N GLN A 417 4.45 -27.36 -43.01
CA GLN A 417 4.30 -28.65 -42.30
C GLN A 417 4.54 -28.52 -40.80
N GLN A 418 5.50 -27.68 -40.39
CA GLN A 418 5.75 -27.36 -38.99
C GLN A 418 4.52 -26.70 -38.35
N GLN A 419 3.88 -25.74 -39.03
CA GLN A 419 2.70 -25.08 -38.49
C GLN A 419 1.48 -25.98 -38.47
N VAL A 420 1.26 -26.84 -39.47
CA VAL A 420 0.21 -27.87 -39.41
C VAL A 420 0.34 -28.72 -38.14
N ALA A 421 1.56 -29.13 -37.79
CA ALA A 421 1.82 -29.89 -36.56
C ALA A 421 1.56 -29.06 -35.28
N ASN A 422 1.85 -27.76 -35.29
CA ASN A 422 1.58 -26.88 -34.15
C ASN A 422 0.08 -26.63 -33.95
N PHE A 423 -0.67 -26.33 -35.02
CA PHE A 423 -2.12 -26.09 -34.93
C PHE A 423 -2.91 -27.34 -34.53
N LYS A 424 -2.44 -28.55 -34.88
CA LYS A 424 -3.01 -29.80 -34.37
C LYS A 424 -3.03 -29.88 -32.84
N LYS A 425 -2.07 -29.26 -32.14
CA LYS A 425 -2.04 -29.20 -30.67
C LYS A 425 -3.21 -28.42 -30.07
N TYR A 426 -3.82 -27.53 -30.86
CA TYR A 426 -5.00 -26.74 -30.51
C TYR A 426 -6.29 -27.33 -31.11
N ASN A 427 -6.23 -28.57 -31.62
CA ASN A 427 -7.32 -29.20 -32.36
C ASN A 427 -7.81 -28.34 -33.55
N ILE A 428 -6.90 -27.63 -34.22
CA ILE A 428 -7.19 -26.84 -35.42
C ILE A 428 -6.55 -27.52 -36.62
N ASP A 429 -7.34 -27.76 -37.66
CA ASP A 429 -6.84 -28.24 -38.94
C ASP A 429 -6.69 -27.06 -39.91
N ILE A 430 -5.44 -26.78 -40.28
CA ILE A 430 -5.08 -25.77 -41.29
C ILE A 430 -4.55 -26.43 -42.57
N SER A 431 -4.80 -27.71 -42.82
CA SER A 431 -4.19 -28.44 -43.94
C SER A 431 -4.64 -27.98 -45.33
N GLN A 432 -5.77 -27.27 -45.43
CA GLN A 432 -6.29 -26.78 -46.70
C GLN A 432 -6.46 -25.27 -46.72
N GLU A 433 -7.24 -24.74 -45.79
CA GLU A 433 -7.57 -23.33 -45.66
C GLU A 433 -7.26 -22.87 -44.24
N LEU A 434 -6.89 -21.60 -44.10
CA LEU A 434 -6.84 -20.91 -42.82
C LEU A 434 -7.49 -19.53 -42.93
N GLU A 435 -7.94 -19.03 -41.78
CA GLU A 435 -8.40 -17.65 -41.61
C GLU A 435 -7.26 -16.83 -41.01
N TYR A 436 -6.97 -15.69 -41.61
CA TYR A 436 -5.89 -14.80 -41.17
C TYR A 436 -6.37 -13.36 -41.05
N VAL A 437 -5.61 -12.62 -40.25
CA VAL A 437 -5.82 -11.21 -39.94
C VAL A 437 -4.65 -10.43 -40.51
N THR A 438 -4.94 -9.45 -41.36
CA THR A 438 -3.92 -8.51 -41.84
C THR A 438 -4.00 -7.21 -41.06
N PHE A 439 -2.90 -6.81 -40.43
CA PHE A 439 -2.79 -5.55 -39.71
C PHE A 439 -2.30 -4.45 -40.65
N LYS A 440 -3.00 -3.32 -40.66
CA LYS A 440 -2.56 -2.12 -41.39
C LYS A 440 -1.54 -1.34 -40.58
N ASN A 441 -0.46 -0.90 -41.21
CA ASN A 441 0.59 -0.03 -40.63
C ASN A 441 1.34 -0.59 -39.41
N ILE A 442 1.38 -1.91 -39.22
CA ILE A 442 2.09 -2.54 -38.10
C ILE A 442 3.56 -2.84 -38.40
N ASN A 443 3.94 -2.85 -39.69
CA ASN A 443 5.18 -3.45 -40.20
C ASN A 443 6.46 -2.81 -39.63
N LYS A 444 6.36 -1.59 -39.09
CA LYS A 444 7.46 -0.82 -38.49
C LYS A 444 7.52 -0.89 -36.96
N THR A 445 6.70 -1.73 -36.35
CA THR A 445 6.61 -1.86 -34.89
C THR A 445 7.34 -3.12 -34.42
N PRO A 446 7.75 -3.22 -33.15
CA PRO A 446 8.35 -4.44 -32.60
C PRO A 446 7.48 -5.69 -32.79
N LEU A 447 6.15 -5.52 -32.88
CA LEU A 447 5.21 -6.62 -33.12
C LEU A 447 5.40 -7.29 -34.49
N SER A 448 5.92 -6.59 -35.49
CA SER A 448 6.01 -7.12 -36.86
C SER A 448 6.89 -8.37 -36.98
N LYS A 449 7.87 -8.55 -36.09
CA LYS A 449 8.75 -9.73 -36.09
C LYS A 449 8.05 -11.03 -35.65
N PHE A 450 6.93 -10.91 -34.95
CA PHE A 450 6.09 -12.04 -34.53
C PHE A 450 5.00 -12.38 -35.56
N LEU A 451 4.92 -11.62 -36.66
CA LEU A 451 3.90 -11.74 -37.67
C LEU A 451 4.47 -12.32 -38.97
N LEU A 452 3.66 -13.12 -39.66
CA LEU A 452 3.99 -13.62 -40.98
C LEU A 452 3.93 -12.44 -41.97
N ASN A 453 4.89 -12.39 -42.90
CA ASN A 453 5.03 -11.28 -43.86
C ASN A 453 5.14 -9.89 -43.20
N GLY A 454 5.46 -9.84 -41.89
CA GLY A 454 5.58 -8.62 -41.11
C GLY A 454 4.26 -7.96 -40.71
N ASN A 455 3.10 -8.52 -41.08
CA ASN A 455 1.80 -7.90 -40.83
C ASN A 455 0.59 -8.84 -40.79
N GLN A 456 0.79 -10.16 -40.80
CA GLN A 456 -0.31 -11.13 -40.77
C GLN A 456 -0.20 -12.06 -39.56
N ALA A 457 -1.35 -12.29 -38.92
CA ALA A 457 -1.55 -13.32 -37.89
C ALA A 457 -2.64 -14.29 -38.36
N ILE A 458 -2.74 -15.46 -37.73
CA ILE A 458 -3.81 -16.43 -38.03
C ILE A 458 -4.89 -16.27 -36.97
N TYR A 459 -6.18 -16.30 -37.33
CA TYR A 459 -7.28 -16.19 -36.36
C TYR A 459 -8.29 -17.30 -36.58
N MET A 460 -8.31 -18.28 -35.68
CA MET A 460 -9.16 -19.47 -35.80
C MET A 460 -9.65 -19.91 -34.43
N LYS A 461 -10.89 -20.42 -34.38
CA LYS A 461 -11.53 -20.88 -33.13
C LYS A 461 -11.38 -19.88 -31.98
N ASN A 462 -11.74 -18.61 -32.24
CA ASN A 462 -11.67 -17.54 -31.24
C ASN A 462 -10.24 -17.27 -30.69
N THR A 463 -9.20 -17.70 -31.41
CA THR A 463 -7.81 -17.62 -31.00
C THR A 463 -6.95 -16.95 -32.07
N LEU A 464 -6.21 -15.93 -31.67
CA LEU A 464 -5.26 -15.19 -32.48
C LEU A 464 -3.86 -15.77 -32.30
N PHE A 465 -3.26 -16.24 -33.39
CA PHE A 465 -1.94 -16.85 -33.42
C PHE A 465 -0.94 -15.91 -34.09
N PHE A 466 0.07 -15.49 -33.34
CA PHE A 466 1.24 -14.80 -33.84
C PHE A 466 2.26 -15.85 -34.29
N VAL A 467 2.47 -15.95 -35.60
CA VAL A 467 3.30 -16.98 -36.23
C VAL A 467 4.34 -16.32 -37.11
N SER A 468 5.61 -16.64 -36.89
CA SER A 468 6.71 -16.34 -37.81
C SER A 468 7.67 -17.53 -37.88
N GLU A 469 8.83 -17.40 -38.54
CA GLU A 469 9.75 -18.54 -38.73
C GLU A 469 10.18 -19.21 -37.42
N ASN A 470 10.35 -18.41 -36.36
CA ASN A 470 10.84 -18.87 -35.06
C ASN A 470 9.80 -18.76 -33.92
N HIS A 471 8.60 -18.27 -34.21
CA HIS A 471 7.60 -17.94 -33.19
C HIS A 471 6.28 -18.63 -33.47
N PHE A 472 5.65 -19.13 -32.41
CA PHE A 472 4.30 -19.67 -32.42
C PHE A 472 3.65 -19.37 -31.08
N ILE A 473 2.80 -18.34 -31.05
CA ILE A 473 2.21 -17.80 -29.82
C ILE A 473 0.71 -17.65 -30.03
N ALA A 474 -0.08 -18.13 -29.06
CA ALA A 474 -1.53 -18.16 -29.12
C ALA A 474 -2.14 -17.24 -28.06
N TYR A 475 -3.15 -16.48 -28.49
CA TYR A 475 -3.92 -15.56 -27.67
C TYR A 475 -5.41 -15.76 -27.93
N ARG A 476 -6.13 -16.38 -26.99
CA ARG A 476 -7.56 -16.64 -27.14
C ARG A 476 -8.42 -15.52 -26.57
N GLN A 477 -9.54 -15.27 -27.21
CA GLN A 477 -10.61 -14.50 -26.59
C GLN A 477 -11.20 -15.29 -25.41
N PRO A 478 -11.65 -14.62 -24.33
CA PRO A 478 -12.39 -15.28 -23.27
C PRO A 478 -13.64 -15.97 -23.79
N THR A 479 -13.97 -17.12 -23.20
CA THR A 479 -15.30 -17.71 -23.34
C THR A 479 -16.31 -16.98 -22.45
N ASN A 480 -17.60 -17.13 -22.73
CA ASN A 480 -18.66 -16.50 -21.94
C ASN A 480 -18.58 -16.85 -20.44
N GLU A 481 -18.18 -18.08 -20.12
CA GLU A 481 -18.05 -18.57 -18.74
C GLU A 481 -16.86 -17.96 -18.00
N GLU A 482 -15.85 -17.52 -18.74
CA GLU A 482 -14.67 -16.94 -18.14
C GLU A 482 -14.65 -15.41 -18.17
N LEU A 483 -15.67 -14.77 -18.76
CA LEU A 483 -15.80 -13.32 -18.71
C LEU A 483 -15.75 -12.90 -17.24
N THR A 484 -14.71 -12.18 -16.88
CA THR A 484 -14.43 -11.80 -15.49
C THR A 484 -15.36 -10.70 -15.00
N TYR A 485 -16.13 -10.10 -15.91
CA TYR A 485 -17.04 -9.00 -15.66
C TYR A 485 -18.37 -9.31 -16.35
N HIS A 486 -19.41 -9.69 -15.59
CA HIS A 486 -20.72 -10.10 -16.11
C HIS A 486 -21.72 -8.96 -16.20
#